data_AF-A0A1M3N1J5-F1
#
_entry.id   AF-A0A1M3N1J5-F1
#
_cell.length_a   1.000
_cell.length_b   1.000
_cell.length_c   1.000
_cell.angle_alpha   90.00
_cell.angle_beta   90.00
_cell.angle_gamma   90.00
#
_symmetry.space_group_name_H-M   'P 1'
#
loop_
_entity.id
_entity.type
_entity.pdbx_description
1 polymer ?
#
loop_
_entity_poly.entity_id
_entity_poly.type
_entity_poly.pdbx_seq_one_letter_code
_entity_poly.pdbx_strand_id
1 'polypeptide(L)'
;MTTMSHTFDSGLSIVEPSPIVSIPSPDEALVVGRDSRWMVLPRGQRVSLLRHGPSRRILERLVAKRLEAPDEALSAQALIEAGWPGEQMRYTAGLLRVYSTVRRLRRLGLDIVLLTRDDGYLLDPLVPVRRER
;
A
#
# COMPACT_ATOMS: atom_id res chain seq x y z
N MET A 1 -69.23 -29.82 -0.50
CA MET A 1 -69.29 -28.35 -0.51
C MET A 1 -67.86 -27.85 -0.61
N THR A 2 -67.37 -27.56 -1.82
CA THR A 2 -67.37 -26.21 -2.43
C THR A 2 -66.28 -25.36 -1.76
N THR A 3 -65.03 -25.35 -2.25
CA THR A 3 -64.44 -24.52 -3.33
C THR A 3 -63.40 -23.60 -2.68
N MET A 4 -62.15 -23.63 -3.14
CA MET A 4 -61.47 -22.49 -3.78
C MET A 4 -59.95 -22.67 -3.81
N SER A 5 -59.48 -22.82 -5.05
CA SER A 5 -58.20 -22.34 -5.56
C SER A 5 -57.73 -21.06 -4.88
N HIS A 6 -56.43 -20.94 -4.61
CA HIS A 6 -55.69 -19.72 -4.96
C HIS A 6 -54.21 -20.06 -5.15
N THR A 7 -53.84 -20.15 -6.42
CA THR A 7 -52.48 -20.08 -6.95
C THR A 7 -51.80 -18.81 -6.44
N PHE A 8 -50.61 -18.94 -5.86
CA PHE A 8 -49.65 -17.84 -5.78
C PHE A 8 -48.34 -18.32 -6.40
N ASP A 9 -48.23 -18.00 -7.69
CA ASP A 9 -46.96 -17.85 -8.38
C ASP A 9 -46.23 -16.65 -7.75
N SER A 10 -45.02 -16.85 -7.26
CA SER A 10 -44.18 -15.77 -6.75
C SER A 10 -42.74 -16.11 -7.08
N GLY A 11 -42.40 -15.83 -8.34
CA GLY A 11 -41.03 -15.69 -8.80
C GLY A 11 -40.34 -14.58 -8.02
N LEU A 12 -39.74 -14.93 -6.88
CA LEU A 12 -38.75 -14.10 -6.23
C LEU A 12 -37.39 -14.45 -6.83
N SER A 13 -37.04 -13.79 -7.94
CA SER A 13 -35.65 -13.71 -8.38
C SER A 13 -34.88 -12.99 -7.29
N ILE A 14 -34.15 -13.76 -6.48
CA ILE A 14 -33.12 -13.24 -5.57
C ILE A 14 -32.08 -12.59 -6.48
N VAL A 15 -32.07 -11.26 -6.48
CA VAL A 15 -31.00 -10.48 -7.10
C VAL A 15 -29.75 -10.79 -6.26
N GLU A 16 -28.85 -11.60 -6.81
CA GLU A 16 -27.48 -11.76 -6.31
C GLU A 16 -26.90 -10.35 -6.12
N PRO A 17 -26.51 -9.94 -4.90
CA PRO A 17 -25.93 -8.62 -4.72
C PRO A 17 -24.59 -8.58 -5.46
N SER A 18 -24.58 -7.89 -6.62
CA SER A 18 -23.37 -7.48 -7.32
C SER A 18 -22.39 -6.88 -6.31
N PRO A 19 -21.07 -7.17 -6.41
CA PRO A 19 -20.11 -6.61 -5.49
C PRO A 19 -20.17 -5.08 -5.61
N ILE A 20 -20.71 -4.44 -4.58
CA ILE A 20 -20.62 -2.99 -4.43
C ILE A 20 -19.12 -2.72 -4.27
N VAL A 21 -18.49 -2.22 -5.33
CA VAL A 21 -17.13 -1.66 -5.24
C VAL A 21 -17.23 -0.46 -4.31
N SER A 22 -16.95 -0.67 -3.03
CA SER A 22 -16.88 0.42 -2.06
C SER A 22 -15.75 1.33 -2.50
N ILE A 23 -16.08 2.59 -2.81
CA ILE A 23 -15.06 3.61 -3.06
C ILE A 23 -14.28 3.73 -1.75
N PRO A 24 -12.95 3.51 -1.74
CA PRO A 24 -12.21 3.55 -0.50
C PRO A 24 -12.32 4.96 0.08
N SER A 25 -12.69 5.01 1.36
CA SER A 25 -12.88 6.28 2.05
C SER A 25 -11.56 7.04 2.10
N PRO A 26 -11.54 8.39 2.12
CA PRO A 26 -10.30 9.17 2.23
C PRO A 26 -9.40 8.72 3.39
N ASP A 27 -10.02 8.20 4.45
CA ASP A 27 -9.35 7.70 5.64
C ASP A 27 -8.64 6.37 5.40
N GLU A 28 -8.87 5.66 4.30
CA GLU A 28 -8.20 4.40 3.94
C GLU A 28 -6.93 4.60 3.12
N ALA A 29 -6.61 5.84 2.75
CA ALA A 29 -5.43 6.14 1.95
C ALA A 29 -4.17 6.28 2.81
N LEU A 30 -3.04 5.77 2.31
CA LEU A 30 -1.73 6.22 2.73
C LEU A 30 -1.47 7.59 2.10
N VAL A 31 -1.41 8.64 2.94
CA VAL A 31 -1.09 10.00 2.49
C VAL A 31 0.37 10.30 2.78
N VAL A 32 1.11 10.78 1.79
CA VAL A 32 2.54 11.06 1.91
C VAL A 32 2.80 12.52 1.59
N GLY A 33 3.49 13.21 2.48
CA GLY A 33 3.89 14.60 2.26
C GLY A 33 5.05 14.74 1.29
N ARG A 34 5.37 15.99 0.93
CA ARG A 34 6.55 16.34 0.13
C ARG A 34 7.81 15.60 0.57
N ASP A 35 8.51 15.01 -0.40
CA ASP A 35 9.72 14.20 -0.24
C ASP A 35 9.57 13.04 0.76
N SER A 36 8.35 12.59 1.05
CA SER A 36 8.08 11.62 2.11
C SER A 36 8.60 12.05 3.49
N ARG A 37 8.60 13.36 3.80
CA ARG A 37 9.01 13.91 5.12
C ARG A 37 8.11 13.46 6.26
N TRP A 38 6.87 13.13 5.94
CA TRP A 38 5.88 12.61 6.85
C TRP A 38 4.88 11.76 6.04
N MET A 39 4.15 10.89 6.72
CA MET A 39 3.05 10.12 6.14
C MET A 39 1.88 10.05 7.13
N VAL A 40 0.66 9.85 6.65
CA VAL A 40 -0.52 9.49 7.43
C VAL A 40 -0.92 8.09 7.02
N LEU A 41 -0.98 7.18 7.98
CA LEU A 41 -1.34 5.78 7.75
C LEU A 41 -2.85 5.68 7.45
N PRO A 42 -3.29 4.65 6.70
CA PRO A 42 -4.70 4.31 6.59
C PRO A 42 -5.34 4.21 7.98
N ARG A 43 -6.36 5.03 8.22
CA ARG A 43 -7.13 5.16 9.47
C ARG A 43 -6.26 5.45 10.69
N GLY A 44 -5.08 6.03 10.48
CA GLY A 44 -4.05 6.12 11.49
C GLY A 44 -3.48 7.53 11.67
N GLN A 45 -2.47 7.60 12.53
CA GLN A 45 -1.83 8.86 12.90
C GLN A 45 -0.79 9.32 11.86
N ARG A 46 -0.50 10.61 11.90
CA ARG A 46 0.62 11.21 11.16
C ARG A 46 1.95 10.79 11.78
N VAL A 47 2.87 10.30 10.96
CA VAL A 47 4.22 9.87 11.33
C VAL A 47 5.26 10.75 10.65
N SER A 48 6.21 11.27 11.44
CA SER A 48 7.34 12.06 10.92
C SER A 48 8.51 11.16 10.52
N LEU A 49 9.12 11.44 9.37
CA LEU A 49 10.30 10.76 8.85
C LEU A 49 11.52 11.69 8.72
N LEU A 50 11.44 12.93 9.24
CA LEU A 50 12.45 13.99 9.05
C LEU A 50 13.89 13.59 9.37
N ARG A 51 14.09 12.69 10.35
CA ARG A 51 15.42 12.27 10.82
C ARG A 51 15.96 11.01 10.13
N HIS A 52 15.29 10.49 9.10
CA HIS A 52 15.61 9.18 8.52
C HIS A 52 15.76 9.24 6.99
N GLY A 53 16.89 9.79 6.53
CA GLY A 53 17.20 10.00 5.11
C GLY A 53 16.92 8.78 4.21
N PRO A 54 17.53 7.61 4.47
CA PRO A 54 17.28 6.41 3.68
C PRO A 54 15.82 5.94 3.70
N SER A 55 15.14 6.01 4.87
CA SER A 55 13.73 5.64 4.98
C SER A 55 12.83 6.55 4.14
N ARG A 56 13.09 7.86 4.15
CA ARG A 56 12.36 8.82 3.30
C ARG A 56 12.56 8.50 1.82
N ARG A 57 13.80 8.30 1.38
CA ARG A 57 14.09 8.04 -0.04
C ARG A 57 13.52 6.71 -0.52
N ILE A 58 13.60 5.66 0.30
CA ILE A 58 12.98 4.37 0.00
C ILE A 58 11.46 4.50 -0.07
N LEU A 59 10.82 5.19 0.89
CA LEU A 59 9.38 5.44 0.83
C LEU A 59 9.00 6.26 -0.41
N GLU A 60 9.75 7.30 -0.72
CA GLU A 60 9.51 8.13 -1.91
C GLU A 60 9.58 7.31 -3.20
N ARG A 61 10.57 6.42 -3.30
CA ARG A 61 10.72 5.53 -4.46
C ARG A 61 9.59 4.50 -4.56
N LEU A 62 9.15 3.94 -3.44
CA LEU A 62 8.01 3.01 -3.36
C LEU A 62 6.71 3.70 -3.76
N VAL A 63 6.45 4.92 -3.28
CA VAL A 63 5.28 5.73 -3.64
C VAL A 63 5.30 6.07 -5.12
N ALA A 64 6.44 6.51 -5.66
CA ALA A 64 6.58 6.78 -7.09
C ALA A 64 6.27 5.54 -7.92
N LYS A 65 6.88 4.39 -7.59
CA LYS A 65 6.62 3.12 -8.29
C LYS A 65 5.16 2.73 -8.22
N ARG A 66 4.53 2.85 -7.06
CA ARG A 66 3.12 2.50 -6.82
C ARG A 66 2.14 3.35 -7.65
N LEU A 67 2.51 4.60 -7.94
CA LEU A 67 1.71 5.51 -8.78
C LEU A 67 1.95 5.27 -10.27
N GLU A 68 3.17 4.88 -10.66
CA GLU A 68 3.55 4.60 -12.05
C GLU A 68 3.09 3.21 -12.52
N ALA A 69 3.27 2.18 -11.69
CA ALA A 69 3.00 0.78 -11.99
C ALA A 69 2.57 0.06 -10.69
N PRO A 70 1.26 0.07 -10.35
CA PRO A 70 0.73 -0.41 -9.07
C PRO A 70 1.16 -1.81 -8.63
N ASP A 71 1.24 -2.76 -9.56
CA ASP A 71 1.47 -4.18 -9.29
C ASP A 71 2.94 -4.62 -9.46
N GLU A 72 3.83 -3.67 -9.74
CA GLU A 72 5.24 -3.93 -9.96
C GLU A 72 6.08 -3.63 -8.72
N ALA A 73 6.77 -4.66 -8.22
CA ALA A 73 7.68 -4.53 -7.10
C ALA A 73 8.99 -3.81 -7.47
N LEU A 74 9.60 -3.18 -6.48
CA LEU A 74 10.98 -2.72 -6.53
C LEU A 74 11.90 -3.81 -6.02
N SER A 75 12.90 -4.17 -6.83
CA SER A 75 13.97 -5.06 -6.41
C SER A 75 14.77 -4.46 -5.25
N ALA A 76 15.45 -5.32 -4.49
CA ALA A 76 16.32 -4.86 -3.42
C ALA A 76 17.45 -3.94 -3.92
N GLN A 77 17.94 -4.15 -5.15
CA GLN A 77 18.93 -3.28 -5.78
C GLN A 77 18.37 -1.86 -6.02
N ALA A 78 17.15 -1.75 -6.54
CA ALA A 78 16.49 -0.45 -6.71
C ALA A 78 16.28 0.27 -5.37
N LEU A 79 15.99 -0.47 -4.29
CA LEU A 79 15.90 0.10 -2.95
C LEU A 79 17.26 0.52 -2.38
N ILE A 80 18.35 -0.16 -2.71
CA ILE A 80 19.71 0.26 -2.34
C ILE A 80 20.03 1.60 -3.02
N GLU A 81 19.83 1.70 -4.33
CA GLU A 81 20.12 2.91 -5.10
C GLU A 81 19.30 4.11 -4.60
N ALA A 82 18.01 3.91 -4.33
CA ALA A 82 17.17 4.96 -3.75
C ALA A 82 17.60 5.31 -2.31
N GLY A 83 17.88 4.30 -1.48
CA GLY A 83 18.19 4.49 -0.07
C GLY A 83 19.53 5.17 0.16
N TRP A 84 20.53 4.92 -0.68
CA TRP A 84 21.91 5.39 -0.52
C TRP A 84 22.50 5.83 -1.87
N PRO A 85 21.97 6.93 -2.45
CA PRO A 85 22.39 7.37 -3.78
C PRO A 85 23.87 7.73 -3.79
N GLY A 86 24.60 7.19 -4.77
CA GLY A 86 26.04 7.42 -4.95
C GLY A 86 26.96 6.68 -3.99
N GLU A 87 26.44 5.91 -3.01
CA GLU A 87 27.29 5.12 -2.12
C GLU A 87 27.77 3.83 -2.80
N GLN A 88 29.08 3.59 -2.74
CA GLN A 88 29.69 2.33 -3.18
C GLN A 88 29.70 1.34 -2.01
N MET A 89 28.93 0.27 -2.12
CA MET A 89 28.88 -0.78 -1.09
C MET A 89 28.80 -2.17 -1.71
N ARG A 90 29.31 -3.17 -0.99
CA ARG A 90 29.09 -4.57 -1.35
C ARG A 90 27.58 -4.86 -1.34
N TYR A 91 27.10 -5.58 -2.34
CA TYR A 91 25.68 -5.90 -2.49
C TYR A 91 25.05 -6.49 -1.21
N THR A 92 25.74 -7.43 -0.55
CA THR A 92 25.29 -8.03 0.72
C THR A 92 25.13 -7.03 1.85
N ALA A 93 26.01 -6.02 1.95
CA ALA A 93 25.88 -4.95 2.93
C ALA A 93 24.69 -4.04 2.61
N GLY A 94 24.44 -3.77 1.33
CA GLY A 94 23.26 -3.05 0.87
C GLY A 94 21.95 -3.76 1.22
N LEU A 95 21.89 -5.09 1.02
CA LEU A 95 20.72 -5.89 1.39
C LEU A 95 20.37 -5.77 2.87
N LEU A 96 21.36 -5.89 3.76
CA LEU A 96 21.15 -5.75 5.21
C LEU A 96 20.59 -4.37 5.58
N ARG A 97 21.05 -3.32 4.91
CA ARG A 97 20.54 -1.95 5.10
C ARG A 97 19.11 -1.80 4.58
N VAL A 98 18.77 -2.40 3.43
CA VAL A 98 17.38 -2.47 2.93
C VAL A 98 16.49 -3.18 3.95
N TYR A 99 16.87 -4.37 4.41
CA TYR A 99 16.07 -5.12 5.39
C TYR A 99 15.84 -4.32 6.68
N SER A 100 16.89 -3.67 7.19
CA SER A 100 16.79 -2.83 8.38
C SER A 100 15.88 -1.62 8.16
N THR A 101 15.91 -1.02 6.97
CA THR A 101 15.09 0.13 6.61
C THR A 101 13.63 -0.25 6.41
N VAL A 102 13.36 -1.36 5.71
CA VAL A 102 12.02 -1.94 5.56
C VAL A 102 11.45 -2.29 6.92
N ARG A 103 12.22 -2.97 7.78
CA ARG A 103 11.79 -3.27 9.16
C ARG A 103 11.46 -2.01 9.94
N ARG A 104 12.24 -0.93 9.79
CA ARG A 104 11.94 0.36 10.42
C ARG A 104 10.63 0.95 9.92
N LEU A 105 10.43 1.00 8.60
CA LEU A 105 9.20 1.49 7.98
C LEU A 105 7.98 0.71 8.47
N ARG A 106 8.08 -0.62 8.56
CA ARG A 106 7.05 -1.48 9.12
C ARG A 106 6.73 -1.13 10.57
N ARG A 107 7.74 -0.94 11.43
CA ARG A 107 7.53 -0.51 12.83
C ARG A 107 6.92 0.88 12.96
N LEU A 108 7.03 1.71 11.92
CA LEU A 108 6.39 3.03 11.84
C LEU A 108 4.95 2.95 11.29
N GLY A 109 4.43 1.74 11.07
CA GLY A 109 3.04 1.46 10.68
C GLY A 109 2.85 1.06 9.21
N LEU A 110 3.92 0.96 8.41
CA LEU A 110 3.79 0.44 7.04
C LEU A 110 3.73 -1.09 6.98
N ASP A 111 3.71 -1.81 8.10
CA ASP A 111 3.54 -3.27 8.11
C ASP A 111 2.23 -3.71 7.47
N ILE A 112 1.18 -2.89 7.54
CA ILE A 112 -0.12 -3.16 6.92
C ILE A 112 -0.19 -2.83 5.42
N VAL A 113 0.80 -2.12 4.85
CA VAL A 113 0.78 -1.67 3.44
C VAL A 113 2.01 -2.14 2.64
N LEU A 114 3.16 -2.32 3.29
CA LEU A 114 4.43 -2.66 2.62
C LEU A 114 4.60 -4.18 2.50
N LEU A 115 4.24 -4.68 1.33
CA LEU A 115 4.29 -6.09 0.98
C LEU A 115 5.72 -6.51 0.58
N THR A 116 6.04 -7.78 0.85
CA THR A 116 7.22 -8.45 0.29
C THR A 116 6.75 -9.51 -0.68
N ARG A 117 7.33 -9.50 -1.87
CA ARG A 117 7.11 -10.47 -2.95
C ARG A 117 8.46 -11.11 -3.31
N ASP A 118 8.45 -12.20 -4.04
CA ASP A 118 9.65 -12.92 -4.49
C ASP A 118 10.60 -12.04 -5.32
N ASP A 119 10.06 -11.07 -6.05
CA ASP A 119 10.83 -10.11 -6.87
C ASP A 119 11.12 -8.76 -6.17
N GLY A 120 10.68 -8.56 -4.92
CA GLY A 120 11.04 -7.38 -4.13
C GLY A 120 9.97 -6.84 -3.18
N TYR A 121 9.78 -5.51 -3.21
CA TYR A 121 8.90 -4.79 -2.29
C TYR A 121 7.97 -3.84 -3.03
N LEU A 122 6.72 -3.79 -2.60
CA LEU A 122 5.70 -2.90 -3.13
C LEU A 122 4.78 -2.40 -2.04
N LEU A 123 4.16 -1.25 -2.27
CA LEU A 123 2.98 -0.85 -1.50
C LEU A 123 1.77 -1.60 -2.05
N ASP A 124 0.91 -2.08 -1.16
CA ASP A 124 -0.29 -2.83 -1.51
C ASP A 124 -1.10 -2.12 -2.62
N PRO A 125 -1.35 -2.77 -3.78
CA PRO A 125 -2.18 -2.25 -4.85
C PRO A 125 -3.63 -1.94 -4.43
N LEU A 126 -4.12 -2.58 -3.37
CA LEU A 126 -5.47 -2.40 -2.84
C LEU A 126 -5.59 -1.20 -1.89
N VAL A 127 -4.45 -0.69 -1.39
CA VAL A 127 -4.44 0.50 -0.54
C VAL A 127 -4.23 1.75 -1.40
N PRO A 128 -5.15 2.74 -1.37
CA PRO A 128 -4.97 3.99 -2.09
C PRO A 128 -3.75 4.76 -1.57
N VAL A 129 -3.01 5.40 -2.48
CA VAL A 129 -1.87 6.26 -2.13
C VAL A 129 -2.10 7.66 -2.67
N ARG A 130 -1.87 8.68 -1.84
CA ARG A 130 -2.02 10.10 -2.20
C ARG A 130 -0.77 10.90 -1.80
N ARG A 131 -0.40 11.88 -2.63
CA ARG A 131 0.65 12.86 -2.32
C ARG A 131 0.04 14.19 -1.89
N GLU A 132 0.49 14.74 -0.77
CA GLU A 132 0.19 16.11 -0.35
C GLU A 132 1.39 17.03 -0.68
N ARG A 133 1.10 18.20 -1.26
CA ARG A 133 2.10 19.14 -1.80
C ARG A 133 2.87 19.92 -0.74
#